data_AF-A0A7C5S463-F1
#
_entry.id   AF-A0A7C5S463-F1
#
_cell.length_a   1.000
_cell.length_b   1.000
_cell.length_c   1.000
_cell.angle_alpha   90.00
_cell.angle_beta   90.00
_cell.angle_gamma   90.00
#
_symmetry.space_group_name_H-M   'P 1'
#
loop_
_entity.id
_entity.type
_entity.pdbx_description
1 polymer ?
#
loop_
_entity_poly.entity_id
_entity_poly.type
_entity_poly.pdbx_seq_one_letter_code
_entity_poly.pdbx_strand_id
1 'polypeptide(L)'
;MLLSAFILASIILLAAAGIKKNVLFLWILSVLLWLASLSSAFFVGWAWFERTYSENWAMFGVYFLSAPVIALSALLALAALVIARAGNIENRKPVCFSLYALLFFLALQAALAVWAA
;
A
#
# COMPACT_ATOMS: atom_id res chain seq x y z
N MET A 1 -6.37 -3.56 -16.30
CA MET A 1 -6.33 -2.13 -16.71
C MET A 1 -6.21 -1.18 -15.51
N LEU A 2 -7.03 -1.31 -14.46
CA LEU A 2 -6.95 -0.42 -13.28
C LEU A 2 -5.68 -0.60 -12.45
N LEU A 3 -5.25 -1.84 -12.16
CA LEU A 3 -4.02 -2.11 -11.39
C LEU A 3 -2.77 -1.56 -12.11
N SER A 4 -2.67 -1.78 -13.42
CA SER A 4 -1.58 -1.25 -14.25
C SER A 4 -1.55 0.28 -14.26
N ALA A 5 -2.72 0.93 -14.32
CA ALA A 5 -2.82 2.39 -14.24
C ALA A 5 -2.40 2.91 -12.85
N PHE A 6 -2.81 2.23 -11.78
CA PHE A 6 -2.41 2.56 -10.41
C PHE A 6 -0.89 2.46 -10.21
N ILE A 7 -0.26 1.38 -10.68
CA ILE A 7 1.19 1.19 -10.60
C ILE A 7 1.90 2.31 -11.36
N LEU A 8 1.48 2.59 -12.59
CA LEU A 8 2.10 3.61 -13.43
C LEU A 8 1.95 5.01 -12.83
N ALA A 9 0.76 5.35 -12.32
CA ALA A 9 0.52 6.61 -11.62
C ALA A 9 1.38 6.75 -10.36
N SER A 10 1.50 5.68 -9.58
CA SER A 10 2.31 5.67 -8.36
C SER A 10 3.80 5.88 -8.66
N ILE A 11 4.32 5.23 -9.69
CA ILE A 11 5.72 5.40 -10.14
C ILE A 11 5.95 6.83 -10.65
N ILE A 12 5.02 7.39 -11.43
CA ILE A 12 5.11 8.77 -11.92
C ILE A 12 5.13 9.76 -10.75
N LEU A 13 4.24 9.61 -9.78
CA LEU A 13 4.18 10.46 -8.59
C LEU A 13 5.46 10.34 -7.75
N LEU A 14 5.98 9.12 -7.60
CA LEU A 14 7.23 8.86 -6.90
C LEU A 14 8.41 9.57 -7.60
N ALA A 15 8.52 9.43 -8.93
CA ALA A 15 9.55 10.11 -9.71
C ALA A 15 9.41 11.63 -9.66
N ALA A 16 8.18 12.15 -9.81
CA ALA A 16 7.89 13.58 -9.73
C ALA A 16 8.23 14.16 -8.36
N ALA A 17 7.91 13.44 -7.27
CA ALA A 17 8.28 13.80 -5.91
C ALA A 17 9.80 13.91 -5.74
N GLY A 18 10.57 12.96 -6.28
CA GLY A 18 12.03 12.98 -6.21
C GLY A 18 12.66 14.11 -7.03
N ILE A 19 12.22 14.30 -8.28
CA ILE A 19 12.78 15.31 -9.19
C ILE A 19 12.44 16.73 -8.73
N LYS A 20 11.16 16.99 -8.43
CA LYS A 20 10.69 18.32 -8.04
C LYS A 20 10.88 18.62 -6.56
N LYS A 21 11.31 17.63 -5.76
CA LYS A 21 11.48 17.72 -4.30
C LYS A 21 10.25 18.30 -3.60
N ASN A 22 9.06 17.98 -4.10
CA ASN A 22 7.82 18.59 -3.64
C ASN A 22 6.99 17.59 -2.82
N VAL A 23 6.68 18.00 -1.59
CA VAL A 23 5.93 17.20 -0.60
C VAL A 23 4.51 16.87 -1.06
N LEU A 24 3.90 17.70 -1.90
CA LEU A 24 2.53 17.49 -2.40
C LEU A 24 2.41 16.19 -3.20
N PHE A 25 3.41 15.85 -4.03
CA PHE A 25 3.41 14.59 -4.76
C PHE A 25 3.56 13.38 -3.84
N LEU A 26 4.37 13.48 -2.78
CA LEU A 26 4.45 12.43 -1.76
C LEU A 26 3.13 12.28 -0.99
N TRP A 27 2.45 13.39 -0.71
CA TRP A 27 1.16 13.36 -0.01
C TRP A 27 0.08 12.68 -0.87
N ILE A 28 -0.02 13.06 -2.15
CA ILE A 28 -0.94 12.41 -3.11
C ILE A 28 -0.63 10.92 -3.22
N LEU A 29 0.66 10.56 -3.34
CA LEU A 29 1.08 9.16 -3.35
C LEU A 29 0.66 8.44 -2.07
N SER A 30 0.88 9.04 -0.90
CA SER A 30 0.48 8.47 0.39
C SER A 30 -1.02 8.20 0.44
N VAL A 31 -1.85 9.16 0.02
CA VAL A 31 -3.32 8.97 -0.04
C VAL A 31 -3.71 7.82 -0.97
N LEU A 32 -3.11 7.74 -2.16
CA LEU A 32 -3.38 6.65 -3.09
C LEU A 32 -3.00 5.28 -2.52
N LEU A 33 -1.84 5.19 -1.86
CA LEU A 33 -1.40 3.94 -1.23
C LEU A 33 -2.33 3.53 -0.07
N TRP A 34 -2.81 4.49 0.72
CA TRP A 34 -3.80 4.23 1.77
C TRP A 34 -5.11 3.69 1.19
N LEU A 35 -5.64 4.31 0.13
CA LEU A 35 -6.87 3.84 -0.53
C LEU A 35 -6.73 2.42 -1.07
N ALA A 36 -5.59 2.10 -1.70
CA ALA A 36 -5.29 0.75 -2.18
C ALA A 36 -5.16 -0.26 -1.02
N SER A 37 -4.55 0.14 0.08
CA SER A 37 -4.36 -0.74 1.24
C SER A 37 -5.69 -1.00 1.98
N LEU A 38 -6.55 0.00 2.09
CA LEU A 38 -7.89 -0.15 2.66
C LEU A 38 -8.78 -1.07 1.81
N SER A 39 -8.74 -0.95 0.48
CA SER A 39 -9.48 -1.86 -0.40
C SER A 39 -8.97 -3.29 -0.29
N SER A 40 -7.66 -3.47 -0.14
CA SER A 40 -7.08 -4.78 0.14
C SER A 40 -7.51 -5.34 1.50
N ALA A 41 -7.65 -4.50 2.54
CA ALA A 41 -8.04 -4.95 3.87
C ALA A 41 -9.45 -5.53 3.90
N PHE A 42 -10.35 -5.04 3.04
CA PHE A 42 -11.69 -5.62 2.87
C PHE A 42 -11.63 -7.10 2.48
N PHE A 43 -10.79 -7.48 1.52
CA PHE A 43 -10.67 -8.87 1.08
C PHE A 43 -10.03 -9.77 2.14
N VAL A 44 -9.06 -9.25 2.90
CA VAL A 44 -8.48 -9.98 4.05
C VAL A 44 -9.54 -10.20 5.13
N GLY A 45 -10.34 -9.18 5.45
CA GLY A 45 -11.45 -9.30 6.40
C GLY A 45 -12.51 -10.28 5.92
N TRP A 46 -12.86 -10.25 4.63
CA TRP A 46 -13.80 -11.21 4.05
C TRP A 46 -13.28 -12.65 4.16
N ALA A 47 -12.01 -12.89 3.89
CA ALA A 47 -11.40 -14.22 4.08
C ALA A 47 -11.53 -14.75 5.51
N TRP A 48 -11.40 -13.87 6.50
CA TRP A 48 -11.65 -14.22 7.90
C TRP A 48 -13.09 -14.63 8.20
N PHE A 49 -14.08 -13.99 7.59
CA PHE A 49 -15.50 -14.35 7.77
C PHE A 49 -15.84 -15.68 7.09
N GLU A 50 -15.27 -15.93 5.92
CA GLU A 50 -15.61 -17.11 5.10
C GLU A 50 -14.79 -18.35 5.42
N ARG A 51 -13.76 -18.26 6.28
CA ARG A 51 -12.85 -19.38 6.61
C ARG A 51 -13.53 -20.67 7.11
N THR A 52 -14.79 -20.58 7.52
CA THR A 52 -15.57 -21.70 8.07
C THR A 52 -16.31 -22.48 6.97
N TYR A 53 -16.41 -21.93 5.76
CA TYR A 53 -17.06 -22.58 4.62
C TYR A 53 -16.07 -23.47 3.86
N SER A 54 -16.52 -24.64 3.40
CA SER A 54 -15.67 -25.65 2.74
C SER A 54 -15.12 -25.23 1.38
N GLU A 55 -15.70 -24.20 0.75
CA GLU A 55 -15.24 -23.65 -0.51
C GLU A 55 -14.45 -22.36 -0.25
N ASN A 56 -13.13 -22.47 -0.10
CA ASN A 56 -12.22 -21.37 0.23
C ASN A 56 -12.07 -20.32 -0.90
N TRP A 57 -13.14 -19.86 -1.53
CA TRP A 57 -13.12 -18.82 -2.55
C TRP A 57 -12.57 -17.49 -2.02
N ALA A 58 -12.79 -17.20 -0.74
CA ALA A 58 -12.27 -15.99 -0.12
C ALA A 58 -10.73 -15.96 -0.06
N MET A 59 -10.08 -17.13 -0.05
CA MET A 59 -8.63 -17.26 -0.14
C MET A 59 -8.05 -16.83 -1.48
N PHE A 60 -8.80 -16.99 -2.57
CA PHE A 60 -8.39 -16.45 -3.87
C PHE A 60 -8.30 -14.92 -3.81
N GLY A 61 -9.24 -14.25 -3.11
CA GLY A 61 -9.18 -12.81 -2.87
C GLY A 61 -7.94 -12.38 -2.07
N VAL A 62 -7.49 -13.21 -1.13
CA VAL A 62 -6.24 -12.94 -0.38
C VAL A 62 -5.03 -13.07 -1.29
N TYR A 63 -4.85 -14.21 -1.97
CA TYR A 63 -3.64 -14.48 -2.74
C TYR A 63 -3.51 -13.65 -4.02
N PHE A 64 -4.62 -13.42 -4.74
CA PHE A 64 -4.56 -12.79 -6.06
C PHE A 64 -4.88 -11.29 -6.07
N LEU A 65 -5.50 -10.77 -5.01
CA LEU A 65 -5.80 -9.35 -4.89
C LEU A 65 -5.04 -8.71 -3.73
N SER A 66 -5.16 -9.26 -2.52
CA SER A 66 -4.61 -8.61 -1.34
C SER A 66 -3.09 -8.69 -1.25
N ALA A 67 -2.52 -9.89 -1.39
CA ALA A 67 -1.08 -10.08 -1.25
C ALA A 67 -0.26 -9.25 -2.26
N PRO A 68 -0.61 -9.17 -3.56
CA PRO A 68 0.08 -8.31 -4.51
C PRO A 68 -0.04 -6.82 -4.15
N VAL A 69 -1.22 -6.36 -3.71
CA VAL A 69 -1.44 -4.96 -3.32
C VAL A 69 -0.66 -4.60 -2.05
N ILE A 70 -0.64 -5.48 -1.06
CA ILE A 70 0.14 -5.31 0.18
C ILE A 70 1.63 -5.20 -0.15
N ALA A 71 2.16 -6.16 -0.92
CA ALA A 71 3.57 -6.17 -1.28
C ALA A 71 3.98 -4.93 -2.09
N LEU A 72 3.19 -4.59 -3.11
CA LEU A 72 3.46 -3.44 -3.96
C LEU A 72 3.34 -2.11 -3.21
N SER A 73 2.33 -1.96 -2.35
CA SER A 73 2.15 -0.76 -1.54
C SER A 73 3.27 -0.61 -0.51
N ALA A 74 3.75 -1.71 0.07
CA ALA A 74 4.90 -1.68 0.98
C ALA A 74 6.18 -1.25 0.26
N LEU A 75 6.46 -1.81 -0.92
CA LEU A 75 7.62 -1.42 -1.74
C LEU A 75 7.57 0.06 -2.14
N LEU A 76 6.41 0.55 -2.59
CA LEU A 76 6.23 1.96 -2.97
C LEU A 76 6.35 2.90 -1.76
N ALA A 77 5.80 2.52 -0.60
CA ALA A 77 5.93 3.30 0.63
C ALA A 77 7.39 3.40 1.09
N LEU A 78 8.15 2.28 1.04
CA LEU A 78 9.57 2.28 1.33
C LEU A 78 10.36 3.16 0.35
N ALA A 79 10.09 3.05 -0.95
CA ALA A 79 10.73 3.89 -1.96
C ALA A 79 10.43 5.38 -1.72
N ALA A 80 9.19 5.72 -1.37
CA ALA A 80 8.77 7.09 -1.06
C ALA A 80 9.51 7.65 0.17
N LEU A 81 9.68 6.83 1.22
CA LEU A 81 10.46 7.20 2.41
C LEU A 81 11.93 7.43 2.09
N VAL A 82 12.54 6.56 1.27
CA VAL A 82 13.93 6.72 0.80
C VAL A 82 14.08 8.02 0.02
N ILE A 83 13.17 8.30 -0.92
CA ILE A 83 13.19 9.53 -1.72
C ILE A 83 12.97 10.77 -0.86
N ALA A 84 12.03 10.72 0.09
CA ALA A 84 11.81 11.84 1.01
C ALA A 84 13.05 12.17 1.84
N ARG A 85 13.79 11.13 2.29
CA ARG A 85 15.02 11.28 3.07
C ARG A 85 16.21 11.74 2.21
N ALA A 86 16.44 11.11 1.07
CA ALA A 86 17.57 11.40 0.18
C ALA A 86 17.40 12.73 -0.57
N GLY A 87 16.16 13.07 -0.95
CA GLY A 87 15.84 14.29 -1.68
C GLY A 87 15.83 15.56 -0.82
N ASN A 88 16.02 15.45 0.50
CA ASN A 88 15.95 16.55 1.46
C ASN A 88 14.66 17.40 1.33
N ILE A 89 13.53 16.73 1.11
CA ILE A 89 12.23 17.41 0.95
C ILE A 89 11.84 18.09 2.27
N GLU A 90 11.51 19.38 2.19
CA GLU A 90 11.04 20.18 3.32
C GLU A 90 9.64 19.73 3.77
N ASN A 91 9.32 19.88 5.06
CA ASN A 91 8.03 19.51 5.64
C ASN A 91 7.60 18.05 5.38
N ARG A 92 8.56 17.14 5.14
CA ARG A 92 8.29 15.71 4.87
C ARG A 92 7.76 14.91 6.07
N LYS A 93 7.92 15.41 7.30
CA LYS A 93 7.60 14.69 8.55
C LYS A 93 6.18 14.10 8.60
N PRO A 94 5.09 14.86 8.37
CA PRO A 94 3.73 14.31 8.40
C PRO A 94 3.50 13.22 7.35
N VAL A 95 4.03 13.38 6.14
CA VAL A 95 3.90 12.37 5.09
C VAL A 95 4.69 11.11 5.45
N CYS A 96 5.92 11.26 5.96
CA CYS A 96 6.72 10.13 6.41
C CYS A 96 6.01 9.37 7.54
N PHE A 97 5.40 10.08 8.50
CA PHE A 97 4.62 9.45 9.56
C PHE A 97 3.43 8.65 8.99
N SER A 98 2.69 9.24 8.03
CA SER A 98 1.60 8.54 7.34
C SER A 98 2.08 7.27 6.61
N LEU A 99 3.24 7.32 5.96
CA LEU A 99 3.84 6.16 5.28
C LEU A 99 4.35 5.10 6.27
N TYR A 100 4.89 5.48 7.42
CA TYR A 100 5.24 4.52 8.48
C TYR A 100 4.00 3.85 9.08
N ALA A 101 2.95 4.61 9.34
CA ALA A 101 1.68 4.07 9.79
C ALA A 101 1.08 3.11 8.76
N LEU A 102 1.19 3.44 7.47
CA LEU A 102 0.80 2.56 6.38
C LEU A 102 1.60 1.24 6.38
N LEU A 103 2.92 1.30 6.54
CA LEU A 103 3.76 0.09 6.61
C LEU A 103 3.37 -0.80 7.80
N PHE A 104 3.11 -0.20 8.95
CA PHE A 104 2.61 -0.94 10.12
C PHE A 104 1.26 -1.59 9.85
N PHE A 105 0.33 -0.85 9.24
CA PHE A 105 -0.99 -1.36 8.84
C PHE A 105 -0.87 -2.53 7.86
N LEU A 106 -0.03 -2.40 6.83
CA LEU A 106 0.23 -3.46 5.84
C LEU A 106 0.86 -4.70 6.48
N ALA A 107 1.76 -4.54 7.45
CA ALA A 107 2.36 -5.66 8.17
C ALA A 107 1.33 -6.42 9.01
N LEU A 108 0.46 -5.69 9.72
CA LEU A 108 -0.66 -6.29 10.46
C LEU A 108 -1.61 -7.03 9.53
N GLN A 109 -1.95 -6.40 8.41
CA GLN A 109 -2.84 -6.98 7.40
C GLN A 109 -2.23 -8.25 6.77
N ALA A 110 -0.92 -8.27 6.51
CA ALA A 110 -0.22 -9.45 6.02
C ALA A 110 -0.26 -10.59 7.03
N ALA A 111 -0.03 -10.30 8.32
CA ALA A 111 -0.11 -11.31 9.38
C ALA A 111 -1.52 -11.91 9.50
N LEU A 112 -2.55 -11.07 9.43
CA LEU A 112 -3.95 -11.51 9.40
C LEU A 112 -4.28 -12.33 8.16
N ALA A 113 -3.74 -11.96 6.99
CA ALA A 113 -3.92 -12.69 5.75
C ALA A 113 -3.29 -14.09 5.81
N VAL A 114 -2.09 -14.22 6.37
CA VAL A 114 -1.41 -15.51 6.56
C VAL A 114 -2.16 -16.41 7.53
N TRP A 115 -2.79 -15.83 8.57
CA TRP A 115 -3.52 -16.63 9.55
C TRP A 115 -4.96 -16.97 9.12
N ALA A 116 -5.56 -16.17 8.23
CA ALA A 116 -6.80 -16.55 7.55
C ALA A 116 -6.61 -17.71 6.58
N ALA A 117 -5.37 -17.92 6.14
CA ALA A 117 -4.97 -18.87 5.12
C ALA A 117 -4.68 -20.27 5.66
#